data_AF-A0A0P9GVN1-F1
#
_entry.id   AF-A0A0P9GVN1-F1
#
_cell.length_a   1.000
_cell.length_b   1.000
_cell.length_c   1.000
_cell.angle_alpha   90.00
_cell.angle_beta   90.00
_cell.angle_gamma   90.00
#
_symmetry.space_group_name_H-M   'P 1'
#
loop_
_entity.id
_entity.type
_entity.pdbx_description
1 polymer ?
#
loop_
_entity_poly.entity_id
_entity_poly.type
_entity_poly.pdbx_seq_one_letter_code
_entity_poly.pdbx_strand_id
1 'polypeptide(L)'
;MLALDSGLLLEDTRAPVSLTDLASLSPARLAVASLRLDVHPLVRQRAHVDFLERRTRYRSSSRRDSQEEPLFDLPLTFLVPGSPTLLSIAHLVLVQFNPHCQSPQAAQAAAELFLQRAAETQDEREGSQAPSRSQTLSIECCRLVRQGMGKEAVGGLALEVTDEALVVTRGGQFLLQVLAEDITAFKYLLASPGARAVADFHCTLEVAALHVGLDKDNTVSDSTLELVIGEFGSGDARFEQLETTVEKWTTSQGFAIQVIQTQPAAENQIPTKRPRSPLLTPPASRSPSEAAQRQDDSAALVPSAAKRRRSDGGPSESKSSRTAQSTAMQSAREGPWRYVGETAAELEWHPGAFVRQLALLQAIAPNANLFLPPVTADDLALLSRQVVRRQLPKLPHRVPDCAPHVNHNAVWRLALENAYRLGPRIDLMTSRLVLLTDEYVDLREYAKIGSKMVDARNAIGVAYHQVLDKVLPIRLAQQNETTRAQVEKLISLVHNMRTDPLFRRTHLLDERGGLIRTVWPTFSEADLGPSVFARFERALADIVEYEASAGAVV
;
A
#
# COMPACT_ATOMS: atom_id res chain seq x y z
N MET A 1 -0.63 -35.98 2.30
CA MET A 1 -1.37 -34.76 1.89
C MET A 1 -1.57 -34.84 0.38
N LEU A 2 -2.78 -34.65 -0.14
CA LEU A 2 -3.01 -34.68 -1.60
C LEU A 2 -2.34 -33.44 -2.24
N ALA A 3 -1.80 -33.56 -3.45
CA ALA A 3 -1.10 -32.46 -4.13
C ALA A 3 -1.96 -31.17 -4.24
N LEU A 4 -3.28 -31.33 -4.38
CA LEU A 4 -4.25 -30.24 -4.35
C LEU A 4 -4.30 -29.53 -2.98
N ASP A 5 -4.34 -30.29 -1.88
CA ASP A 5 -4.40 -29.71 -0.53
C ASP A 5 -3.12 -28.92 -0.22
N SER A 6 -1.96 -29.43 -0.63
CA SER A 6 -0.68 -28.71 -0.51
C SER A 6 -0.67 -27.46 -1.38
N GLY A 7 -1.13 -27.53 -2.63
CA GLY A 7 -1.23 -26.37 -3.52
C GLY A 7 -2.13 -25.26 -2.95
N LEU A 8 -3.28 -25.63 -2.39
CA LEU A 8 -4.21 -24.68 -1.78
C LEU A 8 -3.65 -23.98 -0.53
N LEU A 9 -2.86 -24.66 0.29
CA LEU A 9 -2.20 -24.05 1.45
C LEU A 9 -1.08 -23.09 1.04
N LEU A 10 -0.48 -23.29 -0.14
CA LEU A 10 0.58 -22.45 -0.69
C LEU A 10 0.07 -21.24 -1.49
N GLU A 11 -1.23 -21.19 -1.80
CA GLU A 11 -1.83 -20.02 -2.47
C GLU A 11 -1.70 -18.78 -1.59
N ASP A 12 -1.15 -17.69 -2.14
CA ASP A 12 -0.98 -16.43 -1.41
C ASP A 12 -2.34 -15.91 -0.91
N THR A 13 -2.58 -16.13 0.38
CA THR A 13 -3.83 -15.78 1.05
C THR A 13 -3.87 -14.31 1.43
N ARG A 14 -2.77 -13.56 1.29
CA ARG A 14 -2.63 -12.16 1.67
C ARG A 14 -2.59 -11.22 0.45
N ALA A 15 -2.28 -11.73 -0.74
CA ALA A 15 -2.22 -10.97 -1.99
C ALA A 15 -3.40 -9.99 -2.17
N PRO A 16 -3.20 -8.73 -2.56
CA PRO A 16 -4.31 -7.81 -2.81
C PRO A 16 -5.18 -8.34 -3.96
N VAL A 17 -6.51 -8.35 -3.76
CA VAL A 17 -7.49 -8.74 -4.78
C VAL A 17 -8.48 -7.61 -5.00
N SER A 18 -8.60 -7.16 -6.24
CA SER A 18 -9.59 -6.16 -6.65
C SER A 18 -10.63 -6.73 -7.63
N LEU A 19 -11.67 -5.95 -7.92
CA LEU A 19 -12.74 -6.36 -8.86
C LEU A 19 -12.22 -6.58 -10.30
N THR A 20 -11.17 -5.88 -10.70
CA THR A 20 -10.59 -6.00 -12.04
C THR A 20 -9.77 -7.27 -12.21
N ASP A 21 -9.21 -7.79 -11.12
CA ASP A 21 -8.31 -8.94 -11.14
C ASP A 21 -9.06 -10.26 -11.20
N LEU A 22 -10.34 -10.27 -10.78
CA LEU A 22 -11.15 -11.50 -10.68
C LEU A 22 -11.13 -12.32 -11.96
N ALA A 23 -11.19 -11.66 -13.14
CA ALA A 23 -11.18 -12.33 -14.43
C ALA A 23 -9.90 -13.16 -14.69
N SER A 24 -8.74 -12.72 -14.19
CA SER A 24 -7.44 -13.37 -14.38
C SER A 24 -7.05 -14.33 -13.25
N LEU A 25 -7.78 -14.34 -12.13
CA LEU A 25 -7.50 -15.26 -11.02
C LEU A 25 -7.74 -16.73 -11.40
N SER A 26 -6.92 -17.62 -10.84
CA SER A 26 -7.15 -19.05 -10.87
C SER A 26 -8.38 -19.45 -10.04
N PRO A 27 -8.98 -20.63 -10.27
CA PRO A 27 -10.07 -21.14 -9.45
C PRO A 27 -9.76 -21.22 -7.95
N ALA A 28 -8.54 -21.61 -7.60
CA ALA A 28 -8.07 -21.62 -6.22
C ALA A 28 -8.09 -20.20 -5.62
N ARG A 29 -7.52 -19.21 -6.33
CA ARG A 29 -7.51 -17.82 -5.87
C ARG A 29 -8.89 -17.19 -5.80
N LEU A 30 -9.81 -17.54 -6.70
CA LEU A 30 -11.22 -17.12 -6.60
C LEU A 30 -11.90 -17.71 -5.35
N ALA A 31 -11.68 -19.00 -5.10
CA ALA A 31 -12.23 -19.65 -3.92
C ALA A 31 -11.67 -19.01 -2.64
N VAL A 32 -10.36 -18.80 -2.54
CA VAL A 32 -9.70 -18.14 -1.41
C VAL A 32 -10.15 -16.69 -1.24
N ALA A 33 -10.18 -15.90 -2.32
CA ALA A 33 -10.62 -14.50 -2.28
C ALA A 33 -12.06 -14.34 -1.78
N SER A 34 -12.92 -15.33 -2.01
CA SER A 34 -14.30 -15.31 -1.50
C SER A 34 -14.43 -15.65 0.00
N LEU A 35 -13.39 -16.22 0.63
CA LEU A 35 -13.34 -16.56 2.07
C LEU A 35 -12.79 -15.40 2.93
N ARG A 36 -11.86 -14.62 2.38
CA ARG A 36 -11.07 -13.60 3.08
C ARG A 36 -11.91 -12.48 3.68
N LEU A 37 -11.78 -12.22 4.98
CA LEU A 37 -12.56 -11.16 5.65
C LEU A 37 -12.02 -9.74 5.41
N ASP A 38 -10.73 -9.63 5.11
CA ASP A 38 -10.00 -8.41 4.77
C ASP A 38 -10.33 -7.88 3.36
N VAL A 39 -10.84 -8.75 2.48
CA VAL A 39 -11.24 -8.39 1.12
C VAL A 39 -12.62 -7.75 1.11
N HIS A 40 -12.78 -6.68 0.32
CA HIS A 40 -14.05 -5.95 0.20
C HIS A 40 -15.23 -6.90 -0.08
N PRO A 41 -16.36 -6.81 0.65
CA PRO A 41 -17.50 -7.72 0.52
C PRO A 41 -17.97 -8.01 -0.91
N LEU A 42 -18.05 -6.98 -1.75
CA LEU A 42 -18.39 -7.09 -3.17
C LEU A 42 -17.40 -7.94 -3.98
N VAL A 43 -16.09 -7.82 -3.72
CA VAL A 43 -15.05 -8.62 -4.36
C VAL A 43 -15.23 -10.09 -3.97
N ARG A 44 -15.52 -10.37 -2.69
CA ARG A 44 -15.78 -11.74 -2.21
C ARG A 44 -17.00 -12.37 -2.86
N GLN A 45 -18.09 -11.58 -2.98
CA GLN A 45 -19.31 -12.03 -3.63
C GLN A 45 -19.06 -12.38 -5.10
N ARG A 46 -18.35 -11.54 -5.84
CA ARG A 46 -18.03 -11.83 -7.24
C ARG A 46 -17.06 -12.98 -7.40
N ALA A 47 -16.03 -13.06 -6.57
CA ALA A 47 -15.11 -14.19 -6.57
C ALA A 47 -15.87 -15.52 -6.37
N HIS A 48 -16.87 -15.53 -5.49
CA HIS A 48 -17.75 -16.68 -5.29
C HIS A 48 -18.60 -17.01 -6.53
N VAL A 49 -19.28 -16.02 -7.11
CA VAL A 49 -20.12 -16.23 -8.30
C VAL A 49 -19.27 -16.68 -9.49
N ASP A 50 -18.13 -16.02 -9.73
CA ASP A 50 -17.19 -16.37 -10.80
C ASP A 50 -16.67 -17.80 -10.63
N PHE A 51 -16.37 -18.23 -9.40
CA PHE A 51 -15.98 -19.61 -9.13
C PHE A 51 -17.08 -20.60 -9.55
N LEU A 52 -18.34 -20.36 -9.15
CA LEU A 52 -19.48 -21.23 -9.51
C LEU A 52 -19.75 -21.24 -11.01
N GLU A 53 -19.71 -20.08 -11.66
CA GLU A 53 -19.91 -19.96 -13.10
C GLU A 53 -18.81 -20.70 -13.88
N ARG A 54 -17.53 -20.45 -13.55
CA ARG A 54 -16.40 -21.11 -14.20
C ARG A 54 -16.43 -22.61 -14.00
N ARG A 55 -16.78 -23.06 -12.80
CA ARG A 55 -16.96 -24.48 -12.52
C ARG A 55 -18.07 -25.11 -13.35
N THR A 56 -19.18 -24.41 -13.53
CA THR A 56 -20.30 -24.87 -14.38
C THR A 56 -19.88 -24.96 -15.85
N ARG A 57 -19.14 -23.95 -16.35
CA ARG A 57 -18.57 -23.95 -17.71
C ARG A 57 -17.54 -25.07 -17.90
N TYR A 58 -16.65 -25.27 -16.93
CA TYR A 58 -15.67 -26.36 -16.95
C TYR A 58 -16.37 -27.72 -17.02
N ARG A 59 -17.38 -27.96 -16.17
CA ARG A 59 -18.14 -29.23 -16.15
C ARG A 59 -19.01 -29.48 -17.38
N SER A 60 -19.38 -28.44 -18.11
CA SER A 60 -20.10 -28.56 -19.39
C SER A 60 -19.16 -28.63 -20.60
N SER A 61 -17.87 -28.38 -20.42
CA SER A 61 -16.86 -28.44 -21.48
C SER A 61 -16.31 -29.86 -21.68
N SER A 62 -15.81 -30.14 -22.88
CA SER A 62 -15.10 -31.39 -23.21
C SER A 62 -13.71 -31.51 -22.57
N ARG A 63 -13.25 -30.49 -21.81
CA ARG A 63 -11.95 -30.44 -21.14
C ARG A 63 -11.92 -31.12 -19.76
N ARG A 64 -12.97 -31.85 -19.41
CA ARG A 64 -13.11 -32.52 -18.11
C ARG A 64 -11.94 -33.46 -17.78
N ASP A 65 -11.27 -34.00 -18.79
CA ASP A 65 -10.16 -34.95 -18.62
C ASP A 65 -8.78 -34.26 -18.60
N SER A 66 -8.68 -32.92 -18.70
CA SER A 66 -7.38 -32.23 -18.79
C SER A 66 -6.59 -32.18 -17.48
N GLN A 67 -7.20 -32.54 -16.33
CA GLN A 67 -6.61 -32.39 -14.98
C GLN A 67 -6.06 -30.98 -14.66
N GLU A 68 -6.38 -29.96 -15.49
CA GLU A 68 -5.83 -28.61 -15.35
C GLU A 68 -6.40 -27.87 -14.14
N GLU A 69 -7.61 -28.25 -13.68
CA GLU A 69 -8.34 -27.54 -12.62
C GLU A 69 -8.90 -28.50 -11.54
N PRO A 70 -8.02 -29.15 -10.74
CA PRO A 70 -8.40 -30.22 -9.80
C PRO A 70 -9.44 -29.81 -8.76
N LEU A 71 -9.54 -28.53 -8.43
CA LEU A 71 -10.54 -28.00 -7.49
C LEU A 71 -11.98 -28.04 -8.07
N PHE A 72 -12.15 -27.94 -9.39
CA PHE A 72 -13.46 -28.00 -10.05
C PHE A 72 -14.00 -29.43 -10.20
N ASP A 73 -13.12 -30.43 -10.15
CA ASP A 73 -13.50 -31.84 -10.21
C ASP A 73 -14.16 -32.32 -8.92
N LEU A 74 -13.70 -31.84 -7.75
CA LEU A 74 -14.25 -32.20 -6.44
C LEU A 74 -15.74 -31.84 -6.31
N PRO A 75 -16.64 -32.71 -5.86
CA PRO A 75 -18.08 -32.41 -5.74
C PRO A 75 -18.39 -31.31 -4.72
N LEU A 76 -19.37 -30.44 -4.99
CA LEU A 76 -19.88 -29.45 -4.00
C LEU A 76 -20.91 -30.05 -3.05
N THR A 77 -21.52 -31.17 -3.42
CA THR A 77 -22.50 -31.89 -2.60
C THR A 77 -21.77 -32.93 -1.75
N PHE A 78 -21.31 -32.51 -0.58
CA PHE A 78 -20.70 -33.38 0.42
C PHE A 78 -21.34 -33.14 1.79
N LEU A 79 -21.15 -34.08 2.73
CA LEU A 79 -21.65 -33.93 4.09
C LEU A 79 -20.80 -32.90 4.83
N VAL A 80 -21.45 -31.88 5.42
CA VAL A 80 -20.78 -30.89 6.26
C VAL A 80 -20.84 -31.39 7.71
N PRO A 81 -19.72 -31.86 8.29
CA PRO A 81 -19.69 -32.33 9.67
C PRO A 81 -19.89 -31.17 10.64
N GLY A 82 -20.31 -31.48 11.88
CA GLY A 82 -20.49 -30.46 12.93
C GLY A 82 -19.18 -29.79 13.39
N SER A 83 -18.03 -30.41 13.13
CA SER A 83 -16.70 -29.82 13.36
C SER A 83 -15.95 -29.65 12.03
N PRO A 84 -15.46 -28.45 11.69
CA PRO A 84 -14.72 -28.22 10.45
C PRO A 84 -13.37 -28.96 10.42
N THR A 85 -12.82 -29.35 11.57
CA THR A 85 -11.53 -30.08 11.65
C THR A 85 -11.52 -31.43 10.94
N LEU A 86 -12.70 -32.02 10.71
CA LEU A 86 -12.89 -33.29 10.01
C LEU A 86 -12.87 -33.16 8.48
N LEU A 87 -12.86 -31.94 7.95
CA LEU A 87 -12.82 -31.68 6.51
C LEU A 87 -11.37 -31.63 6.00
N SER A 88 -11.15 -32.11 4.77
CA SER A 88 -9.86 -31.90 4.07
C SER A 88 -9.68 -30.42 3.69
N ILE A 89 -8.46 -29.99 3.36
CA ILE A 89 -8.17 -28.60 2.99
C ILE A 89 -9.06 -28.15 1.83
N ALA A 90 -9.14 -28.93 0.76
CA ALA A 90 -10.01 -28.61 -0.36
C ALA A 90 -11.48 -28.51 0.06
N HIS A 91 -11.97 -29.39 0.95
CA HIS A 91 -13.34 -29.30 1.43
C HIS A 91 -13.59 -28.10 2.33
N LEU A 92 -12.62 -27.67 3.14
CA LEU A 92 -12.70 -26.44 3.94
C LEU A 92 -12.93 -25.21 3.05
N VAL A 93 -12.19 -25.11 1.95
CA VAL A 93 -12.37 -24.05 0.94
C VAL A 93 -13.74 -24.13 0.26
N LEU A 94 -14.22 -25.35 0.01
CA LEU A 94 -15.45 -25.59 -0.74
C LEU A 94 -16.74 -25.48 0.08
N VAL A 95 -16.69 -25.43 1.43
CA VAL A 95 -17.90 -25.43 2.30
C VAL A 95 -18.90 -24.33 1.92
N GLN A 96 -18.42 -23.11 1.66
CA GLN A 96 -19.29 -21.98 1.32
C GLN A 96 -20.02 -22.13 -0.02
N PHE A 97 -19.59 -23.07 -0.87
CA PHE A 97 -20.21 -23.39 -2.17
C PHE A 97 -21.13 -24.61 -2.07
N ASN A 98 -21.16 -25.30 -0.92
CA ASN A 98 -21.94 -26.50 -0.72
C ASN A 98 -23.43 -26.13 -0.50
N PRO A 99 -24.36 -26.60 -1.36
CA PRO A 99 -25.78 -26.27 -1.24
C PRO A 99 -26.43 -26.84 0.04
N HIS A 100 -25.81 -27.82 0.70
CA HIS A 100 -26.27 -28.36 1.97
C HIS A 100 -25.74 -27.58 3.19
N CYS A 101 -24.81 -26.64 2.99
CA CYS A 101 -24.36 -25.75 4.07
C CYS A 101 -25.40 -24.65 4.32
N GLN A 102 -26.36 -24.92 5.21
CA GLN A 102 -27.40 -23.95 5.59
C GLN A 102 -26.95 -22.98 6.68
N SER A 103 -25.85 -23.29 7.39
CA SER A 103 -25.33 -22.46 8.48
C SER A 103 -24.21 -21.55 7.97
N PRO A 104 -24.42 -20.21 7.91
CA PRO A 104 -23.35 -19.28 7.57
C PRO A 104 -22.21 -19.32 8.59
N GLN A 105 -22.49 -19.66 9.85
CA GLN A 105 -21.48 -19.84 10.89
C GLN A 105 -20.58 -21.05 10.60
N ALA A 106 -21.14 -22.16 10.09
CA ALA A 106 -20.34 -23.32 9.73
C ALA A 106 -19.42 -23.04 8.53
N ALA A 107 -19.93 -22.30 7.53
CA ALA A 107 -19.11 -21.85 6.40
C ALA A 107 -17.98 -20.91 6.84
N GLN A 108 -18.28 -20.00 7.77
CA GLN A 108 -17.28 -19.09 8.34
C GLN A 108 -16.23 -19.84 9.16
N ALA A 109 -16.62 -20.77 10.04
CA ALA A 109 -15.68 -21.56 10.83
C ALA A 109 -14.76 -22.42 9.95
N ALA A 110 -15.28 -22.97 8.85
CA ALA A 110 -14.45 -23.68 7.87
C ALA A 110 -13.48 -22.75 7.14
N ALA A 111 -13.93 -21.54 6.79
CA ALA A 111 -13.10 -20.50 6.16
C ALA A 111 -11.94 -20.07 7.08
N GLU A 112 -12.25 -19.77 8.34
CA GLU A 112 -11.27 -19.38 9.36
C GLU A 112 -10.24 -20.48 9.58
N LEU A 113 -10.68 -21.74 9.70
CA LEU A 113 -9.77 -22.88 9.86
C LEU A 113 -8.86 -23.08 8.64
N PHE A 114 -9.38 -22.88 7.42
CA PHE A 114 -8.54 -22.92 6.22
C PHE A 114 -7.50 -21.80 6.22
N LEU A 115 -7.91 -20.56 6.46
CA LEU A 115 -7.02 -19.39 6.46
C LEU A 115 -5.96 -19.52 7.56
N GLN A 116 -6.33 -20.04 8.73
CA GLN A 116 -5.39 -20.33 9.80
C GLN A 116 -4.34 -21.36 9.34
N ARG A 117 -4.75 -22.50 8.79
CA ARG A 117 -3.82 -23.53 8.32
C ARG A 117 -2.92 -23.05 7.17
N ALA A 118 -3.48 -22.24 6.27
CA ALA A 118 -2.72 -21.63 5.19
C ALA A 118 -1.71 -20.62 5.73
N ALA A 119 -2.09 -19.79 6.71
CA ALA A 119 -1.18 -18.88 7.40
C ALA A 119 -0.09 -19.65 8.15
N GLU A 120 -0.42 -20.70 8.91
CA GLU A 120 0.57 -21.56 9.58
C GLU A 120 1.55 -22.19 8.58
N THR A 121 1.05 -22.71 7.44
CA THR A 121 1.91 -23.30 6.40
C THR A 121 2.77 -22.24 5.70
N GLN A 122 2.24 -21.04 5.51
CA GLN A 122 2.95 -19.90 4.93
C GLN A 122 3.97 -19.33 5.89
N ASP A 123 3.67 -19.21 7.17
CA ASP A 123 4.55 -18.74 8.23
C ASP A 123 5.62 -19.80 8.55
N GLU A 124 5.32 -21.10 8.48
CA GLU A 124 6.32 -22.18 8.53
C GLU A 124 7.24 -22.14 7.31
N ARG A 125 6.71 -21.78 6.15
CA ARG A 125 7.51 -21.58 4.94
C ARG A 125 8.27 -20.26 4.97
N GLU A 126 7.74 -19.18 5.52
CA GLU A 126 8.45 -17.90 5.75
C GLU A 126 9.43 -18.01 6.93
N GLY A 127 9.25 -18.97 7.83
CA GLY A 127 10.18 -19.34 8.89
C GLY A 127 11.26 -20.32 8.42
N SER A 128 10.95 -21.17 7.43
CA SER A 128 11.91 -22.09 6.76
C SER A 128 12.54 -21.48 5.50
N GLN A 129 11.95 -20.41 4.96
CA GLN A 129 12.41 -19.51 3.90
C GLN A 129 12.38 -18.08 4.42
N ALA A 130 12.79 -17.89 5.68
CA ALA A 130 13.16 -16.57 6.11
C ALA A 130 14.23 -16.09 5.11
N PRO A 131 14.17 -14.86 4.59
CA PRO A 131 15.39 -14.29 4.07
C PRO A 131 16.38 -14.43 5.21
N SER A 132 17.41 -15.26 5.02
CA SER A 132 18.65 -15.13 5.80
C SER A 132 18.86 -13.64 5.91
N ARG A 133 19.04 -13.12 7.12
CA ARG A 133 19.31 -11.69 7.34
C ARG A 133 20.65 -11.37 6.67
N SER A 134 20.68 -11.33 5.34
CA SER A 134 21.80 -10.98 4.50
C SER A 134 21.97 -9.49 4.65
N GLN A 135 22.74 -9.09 5.66
CA GLN A 135 23.12 -7.70 5.81
C GLN A 135 24.28 -7.42 4.86
N THR A 136 24.13 -6.34 4.12
CA THR A 136 25.14 -5.84 3.19
C THR A 136 25.97 -4.76 3.87
N LEU A 137 27.25 -5.03 4.10
CA LEU A 137 28.27 -4.08 4.53
C LEU A 137 28.95 -3.48 3.31
N SER A 138 29.13 -2.15 3.27
CA SER A 138 29.98 -1.54 2.26
C SER A 138 31.43 -1.88 2.58
N ILE A 139 32.21 -2.34 1.60
CA ILE A 139 33.66 -2.57 1.78
C ILE A 139 34.44 -1.71 0.79
N GLU A 140 35.58 -1.18 1.22
CA GLU A 140 36.43 -0.31 0.42
C GLU A 140 37.33 -1.12 -0.51
N CYS A 141 37.87 -2.22 0.02
CA CYS A 141 38.81 -3.09 -0.70
C CYS A 141 38.57 -4.56 -0.35
N CYS A 142 38.73 -5.42 -1.36
CA CYS A 142 38.73 -6.86 -1.22
C CYS A 142 39.97 -7.42 -1.93
N ARG A 143 40.82 -8.13 -1.18
CA ARG A 143 42.04 -8.75 -1.69
C ARG A 143 42.03 -10.25 -1.40
N LEU A 144 42.10 -11.05 -2.46
CA LEU A 144 42.26 -12.50 -2.37
C LEU A 144 43.74 -12.85 -2.56
N VAL A 145 44.36 -13.41 -1.53
CA VAL A 145 45.78 -13.77 -1.50
C VAL A 145 45.93 -15.30 -1.59
N ARG A 146 46.69 -15.77 -2.59
CA ARG A 146 47.08 -17.17 -2.72
C ARG A 146 48.58 -17.28 -2.98
N GLN A 147 49.33 -17.92 -2.08
CA GLN A 147 50.76 -18.22 -2.25
C GLN A 147 51.60 -17.02 -2.76
N GLY A 148 51.31 -15.79 -2.31
CA GLY A 148 52.03 -14.57 -2.70
C GLY A 148 51.53 -13.85 -3.96
N MET A 149 50.50 -14.38 -4.64
CA MET A 149 49.80 -13.71 -5.75
C MET A 149 48.45 -13.20 -5.25
N GLY A 150 48.22 -11.88 -5.33
CA GLY A 150 46.98 -11.22 -4.89
C GLY A 150 46.14 -10.75 -6.06
N LYS A 151 44.82 -11.03 -6.04
CA LYS A 151 43.84 -10.30 -6.85
C LYS A 151 43.17 -9.25 -5.96
N GLU A 152 43.17 -8.00 -6.39
CA GLU A 152 42.62 -6.87 -5.63
C GLU A 152 41.47 -6.21 -6.39
N ALA A 153 40.38 -5.97 -5.66
CA ALA A 153 39.22 -5.22 -6.13
C ALA A 153 38.99 -4.04 -5.18
N VAL A 154 38.86 -2.83 -5.74
CA VAL A 154 38.66 -1.58 -4.97
C VAL A 154 37.38 -0.89 -5.44
N GLY A 155 36.60 -0.34 -4.51
CA GLY A 155 35.47 0.55 -4.76
C GLY A 155 34.16 -0.13 -5.21
N GLY A 156 33.05 0.38 -4.67
CA GLY A 156 31.68 -0.05 -5.02
C GLY A 156 31.36 -1.50 -4.63
N LEU A 157 32.04 -2.01 -3.61
CA LEU A 157 31.93 -3.39 -3.15
C LEU A 157 30.97 -3.50 -1.96
N ALA A 158 30.27 -4.62 -1.90
CA ALA A 158 29.30 -4.97 -0.88
C ALA A 158 29.62 -6.37 -0.36
N LEU A 159 29.75 -6.52 0.96
CA LEU A 159 29.87 -7.79 1.67
C LEU A 159 28.52 -8.17 2.25
N GLU A 160 27.93 -9.24 1.76
CA GLU A 160 26.73 -9.85 2.30
C GLU A 160 27.12 -10.99 3.24
N VAL A 161 26.69 -10.88 4.49
CA VAL A 161 26.88 -11.92 5.52
C VAL A 161 25.57 -12.66 5.69
N THR A 162 25.55 -13.94 5.32
CA THR A 162 24.37 -14.81 5.46
C THR A 162 24.54 -15.74 6.66
N ASP A 163 23.60 -16.66 6.91
CA ASP A 163 23.78 -17.69 7.94
C ASP A 163 24.74 -18.81 7.49
N GLU A 164 25.13 -18.86 6.21
CA GLU A 164 25.89 -19.98 5.63
C GLU A 164 27.15 -19.55 4.88
N ALA A 165 27.31 -18.27 4.56
CA ALA A 165 28.38 -17.79 3.70
C ALA A 165 28.66 -16.28 3.83
N LEU A 166 29.87 -15.90 3.45
CA LEU A 166 30.27 -14.54 3.10
C LEU A 166 30.23 -14.39 1.57
N VAL A 167 29.50 -13.40 1.07
CA VAL A 167 29.39 -13.13 -0.37
C VAL A 167 29.83 -11.71 -0.65
N VAL A 168 30.73 -11.51 -1.60
CA VAL A 168 31.15 -10.16 -2.04
C VAL A 168 30.57 -9.88 -3.41
N THR A 169 29.92 -8.73 -3.56
CA THR A 169 29.32 -8.25 -4.79
C THR A 169 29.80 -6.85 -5.17
N ARG A 170 29.72 -6.50 -6.45
CA ARG A 170 29.97 -5.14 -6.98
C ARG A 170 28.81 -4.71 -7.86
N GLY A 171 28.08 -3.67 -7.47
CA GLY A 171 26.91 -3.20 -8.22
C GLY A 171 25.86 -4.30 -8.47
N GLY A 172 25.72 -5.25 -7.53
CA GLY A 172 24.83 -6.41 -7.63
C GLY A 172 25.40 -7.60 -8.42
N GLN A 173 26.61 -7.49 -8.97
CA GLN A 173 27.30 -8.62 -9.61
C GLN A 173 28.11 -9.41 -8.59
N PHE A 174 27.97 -10.72 -8.59
CA PHE A 174 28.76 -11.65 -7.79
C PHE A 174 30.25 -11.55 -8.12
N LEU A 175 31.11 -11.44 -7.10
CA LEU A 175 32.56 -11.47 -7.26
C LEU A 175 33.19 -12.70 -6.60
N LEU A 176 32.79 -13.01 -5.37
CA LEU A 176 33.26 -14.21 -4.67
C LEU A 176 32.33 -14.64 -3.55
N GLN A 177 32.48 -15.89 -3.12
CA GLN A 177 31.80 -16.49 -1.98
C GLN A 177 32.73 -17.39 -1.18
N VAL A 178 32.60 -17.34 0.14
CA VAL A 178 33.22 -18.25 1.09
C VAL A 178 32.12 -18.86 1.95
N LEU A 179 31.95 -20.17 1.90
CA LEU A 179 30.98 -20.86 2.76
C LEU A 179 31.51 -20.93 4.19
N ALA A 180 30.62 -20.88 5.18
CA ALA A 180 30.99 -20.93 6.59
C ALA A 180 31.71 -22.24 6.96
N GLU A 181 31.37 -23.35 6.30
CA GLU A 181 32.04 -24.65 6.44
C GLU A 181 33.46 -24.68 5.88
N ASP A 182 33.79 -23.78 4.94
CA ASP A 182 35.12 -23.68 4.35
C ASP A 182 36.05 -22.74 5.13
N ILE A 183 35.54 -21.99 6.13
CA ILE A 183 36.33 -21.04 6.93
C ILE A 183 37.18 -21.81 7.94
N THR A 184 38.50 -21.57 7.92
CA THR A 184 39.47 -22.20 8.82
C THR A 184 40.01 -21.25 9.88
N ALA A 185 40.03 -19.94 9.60
CA ALA A 185 40.35 -18.92 10.58
C ALA A 185 39.68 -17.59 10.22
N PHE A 186 39.30 -16.82 11.23
CA PHE A 186 38.68 -15.51 11.06
C PHE A 186 39.35 -14.49 11.98
N LYS A 187 39.86 -13.38 11.44
CA LYS A 187 40.53 -12.34 12.23
C LYS A 187 39.91 -10.96 12.02
N TYR A 188 39.75 -10.24 13.12
CA TYR A 188 39.41 -8.82 13.14
C TYR A 188 40.66 -8.01 13.44
N LEU A 189 41.08 -7.17 12.49
CA LEU A 189 42.17 -6.20 12.68
C LEU A 189 41.54 -4.82 12.91
N LEU A 190 41.62 -4.33 14.15
CA LEU A 190 41.04 -3.06 14.55
C LEU A 190 42.15 -2.02 14.75
N ALA A 191 42.13 -0.95 13.96
CA ALA A 191 43.03 0.19 14.10
C ALA A 191 42.28 1.38 14.74
N SER A 192 42.84 1.97 15.80
CA SER A 192 42.28 3.17 16.41
C SER A 192 42.82 4.45 15.73
N PRO A 193 41.95 5.41 15.36
CA PRO A 193 42.41 6.71 14.88
C PRO A 193 43.04 7.47 16.06
N GLY A 194 44.26 7.97 15.85
CA GLY A 194 45.04 8.62 16.90
C GLY A 194 44.32 9.82 17.55
N ALA A 195 44.26 9.81 18.89
CA ALA A 195 44.11 10.91 19.87
C ALA A 195 43.10 12.06 19.66
N ARG A 196 42.34 12.19 18.57
CA ARG A 196 41.37 13.29 18.39
C ARG A 196 40.15 12.91 17.54
N ALA A 197 39.30 12.03 18.06
CA ALA A 197 37.83 12.07 17.92
C ALA A 197 37.22 10.83 18.61
N VAL A 198 35.93 10.93 18.90
CA VAL A 198 35.11 9.95 19.62
C VAL A 198 34.90 8.69 18.76
N ALA A 199 35.34 7.53 19.25
CA ALA A 199 34.81 6.18 19.01
C ALA A 199 34.62 5.62 17.57
N ASP A 200 35.34 6.12 16.56
CA ASP A 200 35.36 5.49 15.24
C ASP A 200 36.56 4.53 15.12
N PHE A 201 36.35 3.30 14.61
CA PHE A 201 37.40 2.29 14.40
C PHE A 201 37.50 1.94 12.91
N HIS A 202 38.72 1.76 12.42
CA HIS A 202 38.93 1.18 11.10
C HIS A 202 39.08 -0.34 11.22
N CYS A 203 38.24 -1.10 10.52
CA CYS A 203 38.23 -2.56 10.59
C CYS A 203 38.65 -3.21 9.27
N THR A 204 39.62 -4.13 9.37
CA THR A 204 39.98 -5.07 8.30
C THR A 204 39.70 -6.50 8.77
N LEU A 205 38.99 -7.28 7.95
CA LEU A 205 38.76 -8.71 8.17
C LEU A 205 39.78 -9.53 7.40
N GLU A 206 40.34 -10.54 8.04
CA GLU A 206 41.18 -11.55 7.39
C GLU A 206 40.52 -12.92 7.57
N VAL A 207 40.08 -13.54 6.47
CA VAL A 207 39.38 -14.82 6.46
C VAL A 207 40.22 -15.85 5.71
N ALA A 208 40.69 -16.87 6.42
CA ALA A 208 41.37 -18.01 5.80
C ALA A 208 40.32 -19.08 5.45
N ALA A 209 40.33 -19.55 4.20
CA ALA A 209 39.35 -20.51 3.71
C ALA A 209 40.00 -21.65 2.90
N LEU A 210 39.42 -22.85 3.03
CA LEU A 210 39.79 -24.02 2.23
C LEU A 210 39.40 -23.82 0.77
N HIS A 211 38.23 -23.25 0.52
CA HIS A 211 37.71 -22.96 -0.82
C HIS A 211 37.09 -21.57 -0.88
N VAL A 212 37.37 -20.86 -1.97
CA VAL A 212 36.75 -19.58 -2.33
C VAL A 212 36.15 -19.69 -3.72
N GLY A 213 34.84 -19.55 -3.86
CA GLY A 213 34.16 -19.51 -5.15
C GLY A 213 34.32 -18.15 -5.81
N LEU A 214 34.72 -18.11 -7.09
CA LEU A 214 34.85 -16.89 -7.88
C LEU A 214 33.78 -16.77 -8.99
N ASP A 215 33.23 -17.90 -9.43
CA ASP A 215 32.09 -18.03 -10.36
C ASP A 215 31.51 -19.45 -10.23
N LYS A 216 30.41 -19.78 -10.93
CA LYS A 216 29.69 -21.06 -10.83
C LYS A 216 30.56 -22.31 -11.01
N ASP A 217 31.68 -22.20 -11.72
CA ASP A 217 32.57 -23.33 -12.06
C ASP A 217 34.02 -23.14 -11.57
N ASN A 218 34.33 -22.05 -10.87
CA ASN A 218 35.71 -21.72 -10.48
C ASN A 218 35.86 -21.57 -8.96
N THR A 219 36.60 -22.48 -8.35
CA THR A 219 36.99 -22.42 -6.94
C THR A 219 38.50 -22.29 -6.79
N VAL A 220 38.93 -21.54 -5.77
CA VAL A 220 40.33 -21.38 -5.42
C VAL A 220 40.56 -21.98 -4.04
N SER A 221 41.47 -22.95 -3.95
CA SER A 221 41.80 -23.60 -2.68
C SER A 221 42.91 -22.87 -1.92
N ASP A 222 42.89 -23.02 -0.59
CA ASP A 222 43.91 -22.52 0.35
C ASP A 222 44.21 -21.02 0.17
N SER A 223 43.20 -20.19 0.41
CA SER A 223 43.28 -18.76 0.16
C SER A 223 42.97 -17.94 1.41
N THR A 224 43.58 -16.76 1.50
CA THR A 224 43.29 -15.76 2.52
C THR A 224 42.59 -14.58 1.86
N LEU A 225 41.41 -14.24 2.36
CA LEU A 225 40.60 -13.12 1.93
C LEU A 225 40.78 -11.96 2.93
N GLU A 226 41.27 -10.82 2.45
CA GLU A 226 41.40 -9.58 3.20
C GLU A 226 40.31 -8.60 2.75
N LEU A 227 39.47 -8.14 3.68
CA LEU A 227 38.34 -7.24 3.43
C LEU A 227 38.50 -5.98 4.28
N VAL A 228 38.68 -4.83 3.63
CA VAL A 228 38.73 -3.54 4.30
C VAL A 228 37.31 -2.97 4.33
N ILE A 229 36.67 -2.97 5.50
CA ILE A 229 35.27 -2.53 5.61
C ILE A 229 35.17 -1.00 5.75
N GLY A 230 36.19 -0.33 6.31
CA GLY A 230 36.24 1.13 6.50
C GLY A 230 36.05 1.59 7.96
N GLU A 231 35.52 2.80 8.17
CA GLU A 231 35.27 3.39 9.50
C GLU A 231 33.89 3.01 10.07
N PHE A 232 33.83 2.55 11.33
CA PHE A 232 32.60 2.25 12.08
C PHE A 232 32.59 2.95 13.42
N GLY A 233 31.46 3.55 13.79
CA GLY A 233 31.25 4.05 15.15
C GLY A 233 31.02 2.91 16.14
N SER A 234 31.39 3.13 17.41
CA SER A 234 31.04 2.21 18.50
C SER A 234 29.52 2.00 18.57
N GLY A 235 29.05 0.76 18.41
CA GLY A 235 27.62 0.42 18.40
C GLY A 235 26.95 0.43 17.03
N ASP A 236 27.72 0.33 15.93
CA ASP A 236 27.13 0.05 14.62
C ASP A 236 26.47 -1.34 14.62
N ALA A 237 25.14 -1.36 14.59
CA ALA A 237 24.33 -2.57 14.63
C ALA A 237 24.69 -3.60 13.54
N ARG A 238 25.28 -3.16 12.43
CA ARG A 238 25.72 -4.05 11.33
C ARG A 238 27.01 -4.80 11.69
N PHE A 239 27.89 -4.15 12.44
CA PHE A 239 29.13 -4.76 12.92
C PHE A 239 28.86 -5.73 14.07
N GLU A 240 28.02 -5.36 15.03
CA GLU A 240 27.59 -6.24 16.13
C GLU A 240 26.91 -7.53 15.61
N GLN A 241 26.15 -7.42 14.53
CA GLN A 241 25.51 -8.57 13.89
C GLN A 241 26.49 -9.44 13.10
N LEU A 242 27.50 -8.86 12.44
CA LEU A 242 28.60 -9.61 11.85
C LEU A 242 29.32 -10.44 12.92
N GLU A 243 29.69 -9.82 14.05
CA GLU A 243 30.31 -10.51 15.19
C GLU A 243 29.43 -11.67 15.69
N THR A 244 28.15 -11.40 15.93
CA THR A 244 27.18 -12.42 16.36
C THR A 244 27.08 -13.60 15.38
N THR A 245 27.14 -13.33 14.07
CA THR A 245 27.00 -14.36 13.03
C THR A 245 28.27 -15.21 12.92
N VAL A 246 29.45 -14.59 12.99
CA VAL A 246 30.73 -15.30 13.00
C VAL A 246 30.92 -16.12 14.28
N GLU A 247 30.44 -15.64 15.43
CA GLU A 247 30.40 -16.41 16.69
C GLU A 247 29.52 -17.66 16.57
N LYS A 248 28.37 -17.56 15.91
CA LYS A 248 27.52 -18.74 15.61
C LYS A 248 28.25 -19.74 14.74
N TRP A 249 28.86 -19.28 13.66
CA TRP A 249 29.64 -20.14 12.77
C TRP A 249 30.76 -20.85 13.51
N THR A 250 31.52 -20.10 14.31
CA THR A 250 32.59 -20.65 15.16
C THR A 250 32.07 -21.73 16.10
N THR A 251 30.90 -21.53 16.72
CA THR A 251 30.28 -22.51 17.59
C THR A 251 29.87 -23.79 16.83
N SER A 252 29.42 -23.65 15.58
CA SER A 252 28.98 -24.78 14.75
C SER A 252 30.10 -25.52 14.00
N GLN A 253 31.13 -24.81 13.55
CA GLN A 253 32.18 -25.32 12.64
C GLN A 253 33.55 -25.46 13.33
N GLY A 254 33.75 -24.85 14.50
CA GLY A 254 34.92 -25.06 15.35
C GLY A 254 36.21 -24.32 14.94
N PHE A 255 36.15 -23.29 14.09
CA PHE A 255 37.31 -22.46 13.74
C PHE A 255 37.58 -21.36 14.78
N ALA A 256 38.81 -20.85 14.87
CA ALA A 256 39.17 -19.83 15.87
C ALA A 256 38.93 -18.40 15.35
N ILE A 257 38.35 -17.54 16.20
CA ILE A 257 38.28 -16.08 16.01
C ILE A 257 39.45 -15.41 16.72
N GLN A 258 40.15 -14.50 16.05
CA GLN A 258 41.19 -13.66 16.67
C GLN A 258 40.86 -12.17 16.50
N VAL A 259 40.89 -11.41 17.59
CA VAL A 259 40.74 -9.95 17.56
C VAL A 259 42.11 -9.33 17.86
N ILE A 260 42.68 -8.61 16.90
CA ILE A 260 43.99 -7.95 17.01
C ILE A 260 43.75 -6.45 17.01
N GLN A 261 44.02 -5.80 18.14
CA GLN A 261 44.02 -4.34 18.25
C GLN A 261 45.43 -3.81 18.02
N THR A 262 45.63 -3.13 16.90
CA THR A 262 46.91 -2.47 16.62
C THR A 262 46.89 -1.05 17.18
N GLN A 263 47.66 -0.81 18.25
CA GLN A 263 47.96 0.56 18.69
C GLN A 263 48.92 1.21 17.68
N PRO A 264 48.75 2.50 17.34
CA PRO A 264 49.72 3.19 16.49
C PRO A 264 51.08 3.16 17.18
N ALA A 265 52.08 2.58 16.52
CA ALA A 265 53.46 2.59 16.97
C ALA A 265 53.89 4.05 17.16
N ALA A 266 54.38 4.37 18.37
CA ALA A 266 54.86 5.71 18.70
C ALA A 266 55.99 6.11 17.75
N GLU A 267 55.70 6.99 16.80
CA GLU A 267 56.70 7.64 15.96
C GLU A 267 57.63 8.48 16.85
N ASN A 268 58.92 8.21 16.70
CA ASN A 268 60.01 8.80 17.45
C ASN A 268 59.95 10.34 17.44
N GLN A 269 59.95 10.92 18.65
CA GLN A 269 60.07 12.35 18.89
C GLN A 269 61.46 12.84 18.47
N ILE A 270 61.52 13.87 17.61
CA ILE A 270 62.66 14.77 17.50
C ILE A 270 62.23 16.13 18.11
N PRO A 271 62.95 16.69 19.11
CA PRO A 271 62.53 17.88 19.81
C PRO A 271 63.23 19.15 19.28
N THR A 272 62.47 20.24 19.04
CA THR A 272 63.07 21.60 19.07
C THR A 272 62.07 22.69 19.47
N LYS A 273 62.15 23.05 20.75
CA LYS A 273 62.12 24.39 21.38
C LYS A 273 61.48 25.58 20.63
N ARG A 274 60.47 26.16 21.30
CA ARG A 274 60.04 27.60 21.35
C ARG A 274 61.23 28.55 21.67
N PRO A 275 61.18 29.90 21.43
CA PRO A 275 60.16 30.78 22.05
C PRO A 275 59.78 32.16 21.43
N ARG A 276 58.61 32.67 21.89
CA ARG A 276 58.19 34.06 22.24
C ARG A 276 58.39 35.20 21.22
N SER A 277 57.37 36.01 20.89
CA SER A 277 56.85 37.12 21.73
C SER A 277 55.61 37.81 21.10
N PRO A 278 54.86 38.65 21.85
CA PRO A 278 53.49 39.14 21.56
C PRO A 278 53.44 40.60 21.07
N LEU A 279 52.26 41.13 20.65
CA LEU A 279 51.76 42.49 21.01
C LEU A 279 50.40 42.86 20.33
N LEU A 280 49.47 43.34 21.17
CA LEU A 280 48.50 44.46 21.03
C LEU A 280 47.34 44.48 20.01
N THR A 281 46.13 44.53 20.57
CA THR A 281 44.90 45.21 20.12
C THR A 281 44.90 46.73 20.48
N PRO A 282 43.83 47.52 20.22
CA PRO A 282 43.22 48.05 18.99
C PRO A 282 43.20 49.63 19.05
N PRO A 283 42.40 50.44 18.31
CA PRO A 283 40.94 50.57 18.52
C PRO A 283 40.09 51.02 17.30
N ALA A 284 38.77 51.12 17.52
CA ALA A 284 37.71 51.56 16.63
C ALA A 284 37.70 53.07 16.30
N SER A 285 36.95 53.46 15.25
CA SER A 285 36.31 54.78 15.14
C SER A 285 35.07 54.75 14.25
N ARG A 286 34.15 55.64 14.62
CA ARG A 286 32.73 55.76 14.26
C ARG A 286 32.51 56.93 13.28
N SER A 287 31.57 56.75 12.35
CA SER A 287 30.58 57.74 11.83
C SER A 287 31.07 58.92 10.94
N PRO A 288 30.18 59.79 10.40
CA PRO A 288 29.02 59.59 9.49
C PRO A 288 28.98 60.64 8.34
N SER A 289 28.07 60.54 7.35
CA SER A 289 27.23 61.67 6.88
C SER A 289 26.40 61.39 5.61
N GLU A 290 25.21 61.96 5.65
CA GLU A 290 24.11 61.99 4.68
C GLU A 290 24.27 63.04 3.57
N ALA A 291 23.55 62.75 2.47
CA ALA A 291 22.67 63.61 1.65
C ALA A 291 23.14 64.94 1.01
N ALA A 292 22.90 65.07 -0.31
CA ALA A 292 21.93 66.00 -0.94
C ALA A 292 22.10 66.00 -2.47
N GLN A 293 21.12 65.49 -3.23
CA GLN A 293 20.11 66.24 -4.03
C GLN A 293 20.58 66.81 -5.39
N ARG A 294 19.86 66.43 -6.46
CA ARG A 294 18.97 67.28 -7.32
C ARG A 294 18.49 66.48 -8.54
N GLN A 295 17.18 66.19 -8.64
CA GLN A 295 16.08 66.90 -9.36
C GLN A 295 15.86 66.34 -10.78
N ASP A 296 14.70 65.70 -11.01
CA ASP A 296 13.47 66.21 -11.69
C ASP A 296 13.53 65.85 -13.19
N ASP A 297 12.51 65.46 -13.95
CA ASP A 297 11.05 65.48 -13.86
C ASP A 297 10.52 64.45 -14.87
N SER A 298 9.37 63.80 -14.62
CA SER A 298 8.25 63.69 -15.59
C SER A 298 7.17 62.71 -15.16
N ALA A 299 6.06 63.31 -14.74
CA ALA A 299 4.68 63.01 -15.12
C ALA A 299 4.10 61.59 -14.92
N ALA A 300 3.18 61.55 -13.95
CA ALA A 300 2.11 60.58 -13.80
C ALA A 300 1.27 60.39 -15.08
N LEU A 301 0.68 59.18 -15.23
CA LEU A 301 -0.72 58.98 -15.60
C LEU A 301 -1.11 57.50 -15.43
N VAL A 302 -2.03 57.27 -14.51
CA VAL A 302 -2.86 56.06 -14.38
C VAL A 302 -3.78 55.95 -15.61
N PRO A 303 -3.99 54.73 -16.12
CA PRO A 303 -5.32 54.35 -16.59
C PRO A 303 -5.73 53.03 -15.92
N SER A 304 -6.78 53.05 -15.09
CA SER A 304 -8.19 53.02 -15.50
C SER A 304 -8.65 51.61 -15.88
N ALA A 305 -9.59 51.15 -15.07
CA ALA A 305 -10.37 49.94 -15.22
C ALA A 305 -10.94 49.79 -16.64
N ALA A 306 -10.48 48.77 -17.35
CA ALA A 306 -11.14 48.26 -18.54
C ALA A 306 -11.79 46.92 -18.21
N LYS A 307 -13.09 46.99 -17.91
CA LYS A 307 -14.13 45.97 -18.13
C LYS A 307 -13.69 44.91 -19.15
N ARG A 308 -13.17 43.77 -18.68
CA ARG A 308 -13.22 42.53 -19.46
C ARG A 308 -14.52 41.83 -19.12
N ARG A 309 -15.43 41.99 -20.08
CA ARG A 309 -16.70 41.29 -20.29
C ARG A 309 -16.74 39.95 -19.57
N ARG A 310 -17.67 39.87 -18.59
CA ARG A 310 -18.32 38.62 -18.23
C ARG A 310 -18.90 38.04 -19.52
N SER A 311 -18.32 36.95 -19.98
CA SER A 311 -19.05 35.98 -20.79
C SER A 311 -19.98 35.26 -19.81
N ASP A 312 -21.20 35.80 -19.69
CA ASP A 312 -22.37 35.04 -19.27
C ASP A 312 -22.50 33.81 -20.19
N GLY A 313 -22.50 32.61 -19.61
CA GLY A 313 -22.70 31.37 -20.36
C GLY A 313 -22.01 30.15 -19.75
N GLY A 314 -22.47 29.69 -18.60
CA GLY A 314 -22.11 28.39 -17.99
C GLY A 314 -22.77 28.27 -16.62
N PRO A 315 -23.50 27.19 -16.31
CA PRO A 315 -24.56 27.21 -15.32
C PRO A 315 -23.98 27.45 -13.93
N SER A 316 -24.54 28.45 -13.24
CA SER A 316 -24.68 28.34 -11.79
C SER A 316 -25.50 27.07 -11.56
N GLU A 317 -24.83 25.96 -11.25
CA GLU A 317 -25.47 24.83 -10.59
C GLU A 317 -26.10 25.40 -9.33
N SER A 318 -27.40 25.62 -9.39
CA SER A 318 -28.22 25.87 -8.24
C SER A 318 -27.82 24.84 -7.19
N LYS A 319 -27.31 25.28 -6.04
CA LYS A 319 -27.28 24.50 -4.80
C LYS A 319 -28.74 24.14 -4.48
N SER A 320 -29.28 23.16 -5.21
CA SER A 320 -30.67 22.78 -5.15
C SER A 320 -30.85 22.10 -3.81
N SER A 321 -31.68 22.69 -2.96
CA SER A 321 -32.14 22.03 -1.75
C SER A 321 -32.91 20.75 -2.12
N ARG A 322 -33.08 19.88 -1.12
CA ARG A 322 -33.89 18.67 -1.27
C ARG A 322 -35.30 18.97 -1.72
N THR A 323 -35.84 18.06 -2.53
CA THR A 323 -37.23 18.16 -2.97
C THR A 323 -38.19 17.81 -1.84
N ALA A 324 -39.33 18.51 -1.79
CA ALA A 324 -40.40 18.21 -0.83
C ALA A 324 -40.90 16.76 -0.97
N GLN A 325 -40.92 16.25 -2.19
CA GLN A 325 -41.25 14.86 -2.49
C GLN A 325 -40.26 13.88 -1.83
N SER A 326 -38.95 14.10 -1.99
CA SER A 326 -37.96 13.22 -1.34
C SER A 326 -38.08 13.25 0.18
N THR A 327 -38.38 14.41 0.78
CA THR A 327 -38.61 14.52 2.24
C THR A 327 -39.85 13.75 2.68
N ALA A 328 -40.96 13.87 1.96
CA ALA A 328 -42.18 13.11 2.23
C ALA A 328 -41.94 11.59 2.10
N MET A 329 -41.27 11.14 1.03
CA MET A 329 -40.94 9.72 0.82
C MET A 329 -40.03 9.17 1.92
N GLN A 330 -39.04 9.96 2.38
CA GLN A 330 -38.19 9.57 3.49
C GLN A 330 -39.02 9.35 4.77
N SER A 331 -39.88 10.30 5.13
CA SER A 331 -40.73 10.21 6.32
C SER A 331 -41.71 9.04 6.25
N ALA A 332 -42.27 8.78 5.07
CA ALA A 332 -43.19 7.67 4.83
C ALA A 332 -42.50 6.30 4.65
N ARG A 333 -41.16 6.27 4.56
CA ARG A 333 -40.37 5.07 4.20
C ARG A 333 -40.84 4.43 2.88
N GLU A 334 -41.07 5.27 1.87
CA GLU A 334 -41.53 4.87 0.55
C GLU A 334 -40.42 4.86 -0.50
N GLY A 335 -40.65 4.15 -1.61
CA GLY A 335 -39.68 4.05 -2.69
C GLY A 335 -38.34 3.47 -2.21
N PRO A 336 -37.19 3.99 -2.71
CA PRO A 336 -35.85 3.58 -2.27
C PRO A 336 -35.56 3.77 -0.78
N TRP A 337 -36.25 4.71 -0.11
CA TRP A 337 -36.02 5.04 1.31
C TRP A 337 -36.38 3.92 2.27
N ARG A 338 -37.17 2.94 1.80
CA ARG A 338 -37.55 1.76 2.57
C ARG A 338 -36.39 0.83 2.87
N TYR A 339 -35.28 0.91 2.12
CA TYR A 339 -34.13 0.01 2.24
C TYR A 339 -32.98 0.54 3.10
N VAL A 340 -33.03 1.81 3.50
CA VAL A 340 -31.92 2.48 4.20
C VAL A 340 -32.30 2.84 5.64
N GLY A 341 -31.31 2.89 6.53
CA GLY A 341 -31.49 3.16 7.95
C GLY A 341 -31.28 4.63 8.32
N GLU A 342 -31.04 4.85 9.61
CA GLU A 342 -30.57 6.14 10.14
C GLU A 342 -29.05 6.18 10.32
N THR A 343 -28.41 5.01 10.33
CA THR A 343 -26.95 4.88 10.39
C THR A 343 -26.29 5.40 9.11
N ALA A 344 -25.15 6.06 9.27
CA ALA A 344 -24.34 6.54 8.14
C ALA A 344 -23.83 5.37 7.28
N ALA A 345 -23.71 5.61 5.98
CA ALA A 345 -23.10 4.66 5.05
C ALA A 345 -21.62 4.42 5.38
N GLU A 346 -21.11 3.24 5.01
CA GLU A 346 -19.67 2.95 5.13
C GLU A 346 -18.85 3.93 4.30
N LEU A 347 -17.66 4.31 4.81
CA LEU A 347 -16.78 5.32 4.20
C LEU A 347 -16.54 5.09 2.69
N GLU A 348 -16.31 3.84 2.28
CA GLU A 348 -16.01 3.48 0.90
C GLU A 348 -17.21 3.59 -0.05
N TRP A 349 -18.39 3.84 0.49
CA TRP A 349 -19.64 4.00 -0.24
C TRP A 349 -20.37 5.30 0.12
N HIS A 350 -19.70 6.20 0.84
CA HIS A 350 -20.29 7.45 1.27
C HIS A 350 -20.01 8.57 0.25
N PRO A 351 -21.03 9.24 -0.31
CA PRO A 351 -20.83 10.33 -1.27
C PRO A 351 -19.91 11.43 -0.73
N GLY A 352 -20.15 11.87 0.51
CA GLY A 352 -19.31 12.86 1.20
C GLY A 352 -17.83 12.48 1.33
N ALA A 353 -17.50 11.18 1.39
CA ALA A 353 -16.11 10.72 1.43
C ALA A 353 -15.41 10.87 0.08
N PHE A 354 -16.11 10.61 -1.03
CA PHE A 354 -15.56 10.82 -2.37
C PHE A 354 -15.35 12.31 -2.66
N VAL A 355 -16.30 13.16 -2.29
CA VAL A 355 -16.19 14.60 -2.53
C VAL A 355 -15.05 15.21 -1.71
N ARG A 356 -14.84 14.79 -0.45
CA ARG A 356 -13.68 15.21 0.36
C ARG A 356 -12.35 14.78 -0.26
N GLN A 357 -12.25 13.54 -0.74
CA GLN A 357 -11.05 13.07 -1.44
C GLN A 357 -10.79 13.87 -2.71
N LEU A 358 -11.82 14.14 -3.53
CA LEU A 358 -11.67 14.93 -4.74
C LEU A 358 -11.25 16.37 -4.41
N ALA A 359 -11.86 16.98 -3.39
CA ALA A 359 -11.52 18.32 -2.95
C ALA A 359 -10.07 18.43 -2.49
N LEU A 360 -9.55 17.42 -1.78
CA LEU A 360 -8.13 17.35 -1.43
C LEU A 360 -7.24 17.26 -2.69
N LEU A 361 -7.59 16.40 -3.65
CA LEU A 361 -6.86 16.26 -4.90
C LEU A 361 -6.89 17.56 -5.74
N GLN A 362 -8.03 18.24 -5.82
CA GLN A 362 -8.16 19.54 -6.48
C GLN A 362 -7.39 20.64 -5.73
N ALA A 363 -7.34 20.60 -4.39
CA ALA A 363 -6.52 21.53 -3.62
C ALA A 363 -5.02 21.34 -3.92
N ILE A 364 -4.58 20.09 -4.12
CA ILE A 364 -3.20 19.73 -4.50
C ILE A 364 -2.89 20.09 -5.95
N ALA A 365 -3.84 19.82 -6.85
CA ALA A 365 -3.72 19.96 -8.31
C ALA A 365 -4.88 20.80 -8.89
N PRO A 366 -4.92 22.13 -8.65
CA PRO A 366 -6.07 22.97 -9.00
C PRO A 366 -6.31 23.11 -10.50
N ASN A 367 -5.28 22.89 -11.32
CA ASN A 367 -5.38 22.95 -12.77
C ASN A 367 -5.65 21.57 -13.41
N ALA A 368 -5.75 20.51 -12.61
CA ALA A 368 -6.14 19.21 -13.13
C ALA A 368 -7.66 19.19 -13.32
N ASN A 369 -8.10 18.78 -14.51
CA ASN A 369 -9.52 18.57 -14.80
C ASN A 369 -10.03 17.31 -14.08
N LEU A 370 -10.20 17.39 -12.78
CA LEU A 370 -10.72 16.33 -11.92
C LEU A 370 -12.23 16.52 -11.75
N PHE A 371 -13.01 15.49 -12.04
CA PHE A 371 -14.46 15.53 -12.01
C PHE A 371 -15.03 14.31 -11.28
N LEU A 372 -16.10 14.52 -10.52
CA LEU A 372 -16.95 13.46 -9.99
C LEU A 372 -18.31 13.51 -10.68
N PRO A 373 -18.98 12.35 -10.88
CA PRO A 373 -20.36 12.34 -11.33
C PRO A 373 -21.25 13.21 -10.44
N PRO A 374 -22.22 13.95 -11.01
CA PRO A 374 -23.06 14.84 -10.23
C PRO A 374 -23.95 14.05 -9.26
N VAL A 375 -23.96 14.49 -8.01
CA VAL A 375 -24.79 13.93 -6.93
C VAL A 375 -25.74 15.04 -6.46
N THR A 376 -27.04 14.86 -6.71
CA THR A 376 -28.07 15.81 -6.27
C THR A 376 -28.23 15.76 -4.75
N ALA A 377 -28.91 16.77 -4.16
CA ALA A 377 -29.18 16.77 -2.72
C ALA A 377 -30.03 15.58 -2.28
N ASP A 378 -30.98 15.13 -3.12
CA ASP A 378 -31.80 13.95 -2.85
C ASP A 378 -30.96 12.66 -2.90
N ASP A 379 -30.06 12.51 -3.89
CA ASP A 379 -29.13 11.37 -3.94
C ASP A 379 -28.21 11.36 -2.71
N LEU A 380 -27.66 12.52 -2.35
CA LEU A 380 -26.75 12.68 -1.22
C LEU A 380 -27.43 12.25 0.08
N ALA A 381 -28.67 12.67 0.31
CA ALA A 381 -29.43 12.33 1.50
C ALA A 381 -29.78 10.84 1.61
N LEU A 382 -30.05 10.19 0.48
CA LEU A 382 -30.36 8.75 0.42
C LEU A 382 -29.08 7.91 0.60
N LEU A 383 -28.03 8.24 -0.15
CA LEU A 383 -26.79 7.46 -0.25
C LEU A 383 -25.86 7.65 0.94
N SER A 384 -26.05 8.71 1.74
CA SER A 384 -25.34 8.87 3.02
C SER A 384 -25.80 7.88 4.09
N ARG A 385 -26.84 7.07 3.83
CA ARG A 385 -27.43 6.13 4.80
C ARG A 385 -27.07 4.69 4.46
N GLN A 386 -26.84 3.89 5.50
CA GLN A 386 -26.55 2.47 5.35
C GLN A 386 -27.79 1.68 4.95
N VAL A 387 -27.61 0.71 4.05
CA VAL A 387 -28.65 -0.27 3.70
C VAL A 387 -28.95 -1.19 4.88
N VAL A 388 -30.22 -1.34 5.22
CA VAL A 388 -30.67 -2.24 6.29
C VAL A 388 -31.04 -3.59 5.68
N ARG A 389 -30.20 -4.60 5.94
CA ARG A 389 -30.37 -5.96 5.40
C ARG A 389 -31.79 -6.52 5.57
N ARG A 390 -32.41 -6.30 6.73
CA ARG A 390 -33.75 -6.83 7.04
C ARG A 390 -34.88 -6.19 6.23
N GLN A 391 -34.63 -5.02 5.65
CA GLN A 391 -35.59 -4.27 4.83
C GLN A 391 -35.47 -4.59 3.33
N LEU A 392 -34.36 -5.21 2.91
CA LEU A 392 -34.21 -5.67 1.53
C LEU A 392 -35.16 -6.83 1.23
N PRO A 393 -35.77 -6.89 0.03
CA PRO A 393 -36.63 -7.99 -0.33
C PRO A 393 -35.83 -9.28 -0.46
N LYS A 394 -36.47 -10.41 -0.11
CA LYS A 394 -35.89 -11.74 -0.34
C LYS A 394 -36.00 -12.05 -1.83
N LEU A 395 -34.85 -12.21 -2.48
CA LEU A 395 -34.79 -12.55 -3.90
C LEU A 395 -34.86 -14.06 -4.09
N PRO A 396 -35.55 -14.57 -5.12
CA PRO A 396 -35.69 -16.00 -5.36
C PRO A 396 -34.35 -16.63 -5.75
N HIS A 397 -34.06 -17.83 -5.22
CA HIS A 397 -32.86 -18.60 -5.57
C HIS A 397 -32.93 -19.25 -6.96
N ARG A 398 -34.13 -19.37 -7.53
CA ARG A 398 -34.37 -19.88 -8.88
C ARG A 398 -35.22 -18.85 -9.61
N VAL A 399 -34.58 -18.15 -10.52
CA VAL A 399 -35.23 -17.14 -11.35
C VAL A 399 -35.69 -17.82 -12.65
N PRO A 400 -36.91 -17.55 -13.14
CA PRO A 400 -37.28 -17.92 -14.50
C PRO A 400 -36.26 -17.35 -15.50
N ASP A 401 -35.98 -18.07 -16.59
CA ASP A 401 -35.03 -17.59 -17.61
C ASP A 401 -35.46 -16.21 -18.13
N CYS A 402 -34.79 -15.16 -17.64
CA CYS A 402 -34.92 -13.83 -18.18
C CYS A 402 -34.27 -13.83 -19.56
N ALA A 403 -34.98 -13.34 -20.58
CA ALA A 403 -34.57 -13.40 -21.98
C ALA A 403 -33.05 -13.09 -22.13
N PRO A 404 -32.24 -14.08 -22.56
CA PRO A 404 -30.78 -14.03 -22.43
C PRO A 404 -30.12 -12.90 -23.22
N HIS A 405 -30.84 -12.32 -24.17
CA HIS A 405 -30.39 -11.26 -25.08
C HIS A 405 -30.52 -9.83 -24.50
N VAL A 406 -31.23 -9.64 -23.39
CA VAL A 406 -31.39 -8.31 -22.77
C VAL A 406 -30.33 -8.12 -21.70
N ASN A 407 -29.39 -7.21 -21.96
CA ASN A 407 -28.35 -6.85 -21.00
C ASN A 407 -28.84 -5.71 -20.10
N HIS A 408 -28.64 -5.85 -18.78
CA HIS A 408 -28.81 -4.74 -17.84
C HIS A 408 -27.52 -3.90 -17.78
N ASN A 409 -27.62 -2.68 -17.27
CA ASN A 409 -26.46 -1.83 -17.00
C ASN A 409 -25.55 -2.49 -15.95
N ALA A 410 -24.25 -2.62 -16.24
CA ALA A 410 -23.28 -3.29 -15.36
C ALA A 410 -22.99 -2.50 -14.06
N VAL A 411 -23.07 -1.17 -14.10
CA VAL A 411 -22.87 -0.28 -12.95
C VAL A 411 -24.05 -0.39 -11.99
N TRP A 412 -25.28 -0.52 -12.50
CA TRP A 412 -26.47 -0.75 -11.68
C TRP A 412 -26.39 -2.09 -10.95
N ARG A 413 -25.86 -3.13 -11.63
CA ARG A 413 -25.59 -4.42 -10.99
C ARG A 413 -24.58 -4.28 -9.85
N LEU A 414 -23.49 -3.55 -10.05
CA LEU A 414 -22.50 -3.31 -8.98
C LEU A 414 -23.13 -2.64 -7.74
N ALA A 415 -24.01 -1.65 -7.96
CA ALA A 415 -24.73 -0.99 -6.87
C ALA A 415 -25.71 -1.93 -6.16
N LEU A 416 -26.44 -2.76 -6.91
CA LEU A 416 -27.34 -3.77 -6.36
C LEU A 416 -26.59 -4.84 -5.55
N GLU A 417 -25.49 -5.37 -6.08
CA GLU A 417 -24.63 -6.32 -5.37
C GLU A 417 -24.09 -5.70 -4.07
N ASN A 418 -23.69 -4.42 -4.10
CA ASN A 418 -23.26 -3.71 -2.90
C ASN A 418 -24.39 -3.55 -1.87
N ALA A 419 -25.63 -3.29 -2.28
CA ALA A 419 -26.77 -3.23 -1.36
C ALA A 419 -26.93 -4.54 -0.59
N TYR A 420 -26.69 -5.68 -1.25
CA TYR A 420 -26.78 -7.02 -0.66
C TYR A 420 -25.46 -7.54 -0.09
N ARG A 421 -24.43 -6.70 0.09
CA ARG A 421 -23.09 -7.14 0.49
C ARG A 421 -23.02 -7.89 1.82
N LEU A 422 -23.94 -7.59 2.74
CA LEU A 422 -24.10 -8.27 4.04
C LEU A 422 -25.22 -9.32 4.03
N GLY A 423 -25.87 -9.52 2.89
CA GLY A 423 -27.03 -10.37 2.67
C GLY A 423 -26.75 -11.60 1.81
N PRO A 424 -27.80 -12.26 1.29
CA PRO A 424 -27.66 -13.34 0.33
C PRO A 424 -26.90 -12.86 -0.91
N ARG A 425 -25.97 -13.71 -1.40
CA ARG A 425 -25.23 -13.44 -2.64
C ARG A 425 -26.21 -13.42 -3.81
N ILE A 426 -26.12 -12.36 -4.61
CA ILE A 426 -26.92 -12.18 -5.83
C ILE A 426 -26.09 -12.63 -7.03
N ASP A 427 -26.65 -13.51 -7.85
CA ASP A 427 -26.09 -13.94 -9.13
C ASP A 427 -26.55 -13.05 -10.30
N LEU A 428 -26.09 -13.37 -11.52
CA LEU A 428 -26.46 -12.59 -12.71
C LEU A 428 -27.97 -12.67 -13.02
N MET A 429 -28.60 -13.83 -12.88
CA MET A 429 -30.03 -14.00 -13.20
C MET A 429 -30.93 -13.25 -12.22
N THR A 430 -30.58 -13.29 -10.94
CA THR A 430 -31.26 -12.56 -9.88
C THR A 430 -31.08 -11.05 -10.06
N SER A 431 -29.89 -10.62 -10.47
CA SER A 431 -29.66 -9.21 -10.85
C SER A 431 -30.52 -8.80 -12.05
N ARG A 432 -30.67 -9.66 -13.06
CA ARG A 432 -31.54 -9.43 -14.23
C ARG A 432 -33.00 -9.30 -13.82
N LEU A 433 -33.50 -10.17 -12.94
CA LEU A 433 -34.86 -10.07 -12.41
C LEU A 433 -35.13 -8.67 -11.83
N VAL A 434 -34.27 -8.22 -10.92
CA VAL A 434 -34.43 -6.92 -10.26
C VAL A 434 -34.31 -5.76 -11.27
N LEU A 435 -33.31 -5.80 -12.15
CA LEU A 435 -32.98 -4.65 -12.99
C LEU A 435 -33.81 -4.53 -14.26
N LEU A 436 -34.39 -5.63 -14.76
CA LEU A 436 -35.09 -5.68 -16.05
C LEU A 436 -36.60 -5.84 -15.92
N THR A 437 -37.12 -6.27 -14.76
CA THR A 437 -38.57 -6.45 -14.55
C THR A 437 -39.13 -5.36 -13.64
N ASP A 438 -40.47 -5.26 -13.61
CA ASP A 438 -41.21 -4.33 -12.75
C ASP A 438 -41.57 -4.95 -11.39
N GLU A 439 -41.05 -6.14 -11.05
CA GLU A 439 -41.33 -6.80 -9.77
C GLU A 439 -40.66 -6.07 -8.59
N TYR A 440 -39.53 -5.41 -8.84
CA TYR A 440 -38.69 -4.77 -7.82
C TYR A 440 -38.39 -3.30 -8.16
N VAL A 441 -39.42 -2.51 -8.51
CA VAL A 441 -39.28 -1.12 -9.00
C VAL A 441 -38.41 -0.26 -8.08
N ASP A 442 -38.71 -0.25 -6.78
CA ASP A 442 -37.99 0.59 -5.80
C ASP A 442 -36.54 0.14 -5.62
N LEU A 443 -36.27 -1.17 -5.64
CA LEU A 443 -34.92 -1.69 -5.51
C LEU A 443 -34.10 -1.42 -6.78
N ARG A 444 -34.73 -1.50 -7.95
CA ARG A 444 -34.16 -1.08 -9.23
C ARG A 444 -33.83 0.41 -9.22
N GLU A 445 -34.72 1.24 -8.69
CA GLU A 445 -34.47 2.68 -8.53
C GLU A 445 -33.32 2.95 -7.54
N TYR A 446 -33.30 2.26 -6.40
CA TYR A 446 -32.18 2.33 -5.46
C TYR A 446 -30.85 1.95 -6.14
N ALA A 447 -30.82 0.87 -6.92
CA ALA A 447 -29.62 0.45 -7.64
C ALA A 447 -29.18 1.47 -8.70
N LYS A 448 -30.13 2.12 -9.40
CA LYS A 448 -29.84 3.22 -10.32
C LYS A 448 -29.20 4.41 -9.60
N ILE A 449 -29.77 4.85 -8.48
CA ILE A 449 -29.21 5.96 -7.69
C ILE A 449 -27.84 5.58 -7.13
N GLY A 450 -27.72 4.39 -6.54
CA GLY A 450 -26.47 3.87 -5.98
C GLY A 450 -25.36 3.72 -7.02
N SER A 451 -25.68 3.50 -8.30
CA SER A 451 -24.67 3.40 -9.36
C SER A 451 -23.76 4.63 -9.47
N LYS A 452 -24.26 5.81 -9.06
CA LYS A 452 -23.46 7.05 -8.99
C LYS A 452 -22.22 6.93 -8.09
N MET A 453 -22.28 6.11 -7.04
CA MET A 453 -21.11 5.90 -6.17
C MET A 453 -20.09 4.94 -6.77
N VAL A 454 -20.53 3.99 -7.62
CA VAL A 454 -19.61 3.16 -8.40
C VAL A 454 -18.87 4.06 -9.39
N ASP A 455 -19.59 4.94 -10.07
CA ASP A 455 -18.98 5.91 -10.99
C ASP A 455 -18.07 6.89 -10.24
N ALA A 456 -18.46 7.37 -9.05
CA ALA A 456 -17.62 8.22 -8.20
C ALA A 456 -16.35 7.51 -7.73
N ARG A 457 -16.44 6.23 -7.36
CA ARG A 457 -15.29 5.39 -7.02
C ARG A 457 -14.33 5.23 -8.20
N ASN A 458 -14.85 5.02 -9.41
CA ASN A 458 -14.02 4.92 -10.60
C ASN A 458 -13.35 6.26 -10.92
N ALA A 459 -14.11 7.35 -10.84
CA ALA A 459 -13.63 8.71 -11.08
C ALA A 459 -12.55 9.13 -10.08
N ILE A 460 -12.70 8.81 -8.78
CA ILE A 460 -11.64 9.11 -7.79
C ILE A 460 -10.38 8.29 -8.07
N GLY A 461 -10.53 7.03 -8.50
CA GLY A 461 -9.40 6.20 -8.93
C GLY A 461 -8.61 6.86 -10.07
N VAL A 462 -9.31 7.37 -11.10
CA VAL A 462 -8.68 8.11 -12.20
C VAL A 462 -8.03 9.41 -11.70
N ALA A 463 -8.69 10.14 -10.80
CA ALA A 463 -8.16 11.38 -10.23
C ALA A 463 -6.84 11.15 -9.47
N TYR A 464 -6.76 10.09 -8.67
CA TYR A 464 -5.51 9.71 -7.98
C TYR A 464 -4.37 9.45 -8.97
N HIS A 465 -4.61 8.68 -10.04
CA HIS A 465 -3.60 8.43 -11.08
C HIS A 465 -3.17 9.72 -11.77
N GLN A 466 -4.12 10.59 -12.12
CA GLN A 466 -3.79 11.87 -12.76
C GLN A 466 -2.91 12.75 -11.87
N VAL A 467 -3.21 12.82 -10.57
CA VAL A 467 -2.40 13.63 -9.64
C VAL A 467 -1.03 13.00 -9.40
N LEU A 468 -0.96 11.69 -9.13
CA LEU A 468 0.28 10.98 -8.82
C LEU A 468 1.22 10.83 -10.00
N ASP A 469 0.68 10.50 -11.18
CA ASP A 469 1.51 10.08 -12.31
C ASP A 469 1.78 11.24 -13.28
N LYS A 470 0.92 12.27 -13.28
CA LYS A 470 1.01 13.38 -14.25
C LYS A 470 1.30 14.74 -13.61
N VAL A 471 0.70 15.08 -12.47
CA VAL A 471 0.82 16.44 -11.91
C VAL A 471 2.00 16.57 -10.96
N LEU A 472 2.06 15.72 -9.93
CA LEU A 472 3.08 15.82 -8.88
C LEU A 472 4.52 15.59 -9.39
N PRO A 473 4.80 14.66 -10.32
CA PRO A 473 6.16 14.48 -10.86
C PRO A 473 6.66 15.70 -11.64
N ILE A 474 5.80 16.32 -12.45
CA ILE A 474 6.13 17.56 -13.18
C ILE A 474 6.41 18.68 -12.17
N ARG A 475 5.56 18.81 -11.15
CA ARG A 475 5.73 19.81 -10.10
C ARG A 475 7.04 19.61 -9.34
N LEU A 476 7.40 18.36 -9.03
CA LEU A 476 8.64 17.98 -8.34
C LEU A 476 9.87 18.36 -9.17
N ALA A 477 9.85 18.09 -10.48
CA ALA A 477 10.93 18.44 -11.39
C ALA A 477 11.16 19.96 -11.53
N GLN A 478 10.16 20.77 -11.21
CA GLN A 478 10.19 22.24 -11.30
C GLN A 478 10.51 22.93 -9.95
N GLN A 479 10.70 22.20 -8.86
CA GLN A 479 10.94 22.78 -7.53
C GLN A 479 12.42 23.02 -7.23
N ASN A 480 12.67 24.04 -6.39
CA ASN A 480 13.96 24.27 -5.74
C ASN A 480 14.15 23.30 -4.55
N GLU A 481 15.38 23.14 -4.06
CA GLU A 481 15.71 22.22 -2.94
C GLU A 481 14.84 22.44 -1.69
N THR A 482 14.44 23.69 -1.43
CA THR A 482 13.64 24.06 -0.25
C THR A 482 12.17 23.64 -0.34
N THR A 483 11.59 23.51 -1.54
CA THR A 483 10.18 23.15 -1.74
C THR A 483 9.98 21.71 -2.22
N ARG A 484 11.07 21.03 -2.57
CA ARG A 484 11.08 19.63 -3.00
C ARG A 484 10.50 18.69 -1.95
N ALA A 485 10.95 18.80 -0.70
CA ALA A 485 10.48 17.97 0.40
C ALA A 485 8.96 18.08 0.62
N GLN A 486 8.37 19.25 0.38
CA GLN A 486 6.92 19.43 0.49
C GLN A 486 6.16 18.65 -0.60
N VAL A 487 6.68 18.65 -1.83
CA VAL A 487 6.05 17.92 -2.94
C VAL A 487 6.19 16.40 -2.73
N GLU A 488 7.31 15.93 -2.20
CA GLU A 488 7.51 14.52 -1.83
C GLU A 488 6.52 14.08 -0.75
N LYS A 489 6.27 14.91 0.28
CA LYS A 489 5.22 14.64 1.27
C LYS A 489 3.83 14.53 0.63
N LEU A 490 3.49 15.41 -0.32
CA LEU A 490 2.22 15.35 -1.05
C LEU A 490 2.10 14.06 -1.87
N ILE A 491 3.19 13.59 -2.50
CA ILE A 491 3.20 12.31 -3.22
C ILE A 491 2.88 11.17 -2.25
N SER A 492 3.58 11.08 -1.11
CA SER A 492 3.34 10.05 -0.10
C SER A 492 1.91 10.09 0.43
N LEU A 493 1.39 11.28 0.71
CA LEU A 493 0.02 11.48 1.18
C LEU A 493 -1.02 11.02 0.15
N VAL A 494 -0.88 11.42 -1.12
CA VAL A 494 -1.82 11.03 -2.19
C VAL A 494 -1.71 9.53 -2.47
N HIS A 495 -0.51 8.96 -2.39
CA HIS A 495 -0.29 7.53 -2.53
C HIS A 495 -1.00 6.75 -1.41
N ASN A 496 -0.79 7.13 -0.15
CA ASN A 496 -1.42 6.47 1.00
C ASN A 496 -2.94 6.63 1.00
N MET A 497 -3.46 7.80 0.63
CA MET A 497 -4.91 8.00 0.44
C MET A 497 -5.49 7.04 -0.62
N ARG A 498 -4.75 6.74 -1.68
CA ARG A 498 -5.15 5.78 -2.72
C ARG A 498 -5.08 4.33 -2.22
N THR A 499 -3.97 3.93 -1.59
CA THR A 499 -3.65 2.52 -1.36
C THR A 499 -4.09 1.99 0.00
N ASP A 500 -4.16 2.84 1.03
CA ASP A 500 -4.41 2.41 2.41
C ASP A 500 -5.83 2.83 2.90
N PRO A 501 -6.75 1.85 3.09
CA PRO A 501 -8.08 2.12 3.65
C PRO A 501 -8.07 2.67 5.07
N LEU A 502 -7.12 2.24 5.91
CA LEU A 502 -6.99 2.74 7.28
C LEU A 502 -6.53 4.19 7.27
N PHE A 503 -5.55 4.52 6.43
CA PHE A 503 -5.12 5.89 6.22
C PHE A 503 -6.29 6.79 5.82
N ARG A 504 -7.10 6.38 4.85
CA ARG A 504 -8.33 7.11 4.48
C ARG A 504 -9.28 7.30 5.66
N ARG A 505 -9.50 6.26 6.48
CA ARG A 505 -10.38 6.36 7.65
C ARG A 505 -9.85 7.38 8.66
N THR A 506 -8.56 7.32 8.98
CA THR A 506 -7.91 8.25 9.92
C THR A 506 -7.99 9.71 9.46
N HIS A 507 -7.97 9.94 8.15
CA HIS A 507 -7.95 11.31 7.58
C HIS A 507 -9.31 11.83 7.11
N LEU A 508 -10.32 10.97 6.96
CA LEU A 508 -11.66 11.37 6.50
C LEU A 508 -12.73 11.22 7.58
N LEU A 509 -12.45 10.52 8.68
CA LEU A 509 -13.36 10.37 9.81
C LEU A 509 -12.88 11.13 11.04
N ASP A 510 -13.84 11.52 11.87
CA ASP A 510 -13.64 12.07 13.19
C ASP A 510 -13.47 10.99 14.26
N GLU A 511 -13.10 11.41 15.48
CA GLU A 511 -13.02 10.57 16.68
C GLU A 511 -14.31 9.79 16.99
N ARG A 512 -15.46 10.26 16.48
CA ARG A 512 -16.77 9.62 16.65
C ARG A 512 -17.14 8.73 15.48
N GLY A 513 -16.27 8.62 14.46
CA GLY A 513 -16.47 7.84 13.25
C GLY A 513 -17.37 8.48 12.19
N GLY A 514 -17.76 9.75 12.34
CA GLY A 514 -18.45 10.55 11.31
C GLY A 514 -17.46 11.23 10.37
N LEU A 515 -17.90 11.75 9.22
CA LEU A 515 -17.00 12.43 8.29
C LEU A 515 -16.47 13.76 8.86
N ILE A 516 -15.20 14.07 8.58
CA ILE A 516 -14.60 15.34 9.00
C ILE A 516 -15.41 16.54 8.49
N ARG A 517 -15.59 17.54 9.36
CA ARG A 517 -16.32 18.78 9.05
C ARG A 517 -15.41 20.01 8.99
N THR A 518 -14.22 19.88 9.55
CA THR A 518 -13.14 20.85 9.50
C THR A 518 -11.86 20.08 9.17
N VAL A 519 -10.81 20.78 8.76
CA VAL A 519 -9.52 20.12 8.54
C VAL A 519 -9.04 19.61 9.89
N TRP A 520 -9.09 18.29 10.08
CA TRP A 520 -8.68 17.61 11.30
C TRP A 520 -7.20 17.90 11.59
N PRO A 521 -6.72 17.92 12.85
CA PRO A 521 -5.31 18.10 13.17
C PRO A 521 -4.34 17.10 12.51
N THR A 522 -4.81 16.07 11.82
CA THR A 522 -4.00 15.13 11.02
C THR A 522 -3.53 15.71 9.70
N PHE A 523 -4.14 16.79 9.21
CA PHE A 523 -3.58 17.61 8.14
C PHE A 523 -3.12 18.93 8.73
N SER A 524 -1.81 19.16 8.81
CA SER A 524 -1.27 20.47 9.16
C SER A 524 -0.90 21.29 7.91
N GLU A 525 -0.78 22.61 8.06
CA GLU A 525 -0.17 23.45 7.02
C GLU A 525 1.26 22.99 6.67
N ALA A 526 1.97 22.36 7.61
CA ALA A 526 3.29 21.80 7.35
C ALA A 526 3.24 20.53 6.47
N ASP A 527 2.12 19.81 6.46
CA ASP A 527 1.94 18.58 5.66
C ASP A 527 1.44 18.89 4.26
N LEU A 528 0.50 19.82 4.12
CA LEU A 528 -0.11 20.17 2.84
C LEU A 528 0.58 21.37 2.14
N GLY A 529 1.18 22.26 2.92
CA GLY A 529 1.57 23.60 2.51
C GLY A 529 0.39 24.57 2.63
N PRO A 530 0.64 25.85 2.96
CA PRO A 530 -0.40 26.82 3.33
C PRO A 530 -1.45 27.03 2.22
N SER A 531 -1.02 27.03 0.96
CA SER A 531 -1.95 27.23 -0.17
C SER A 531 -2.87 26.04 -0.42
N VAL A 532 -2.39 24.81 -0.22
CA VAL A 532 -3.20 23.60 -0.39
C VAL A 532 -4.16 23.47 0.78
N PHE A 533 -3.67 23.71 1.99
CA PHE A 533 -4.47 23.72 3.21
C PHE A 533 -5.66 24.68 3.08
N ALA A 534 -5.42 25.95 2.76
CA ALA A 534 -6.49 26.96 2.63
C ALA A 534 -7.51 26.65 1.50
N ARG A 535 -7.06 26.01 0.41
CA ARG A 535 -7.99 25.55 -0.66
C ARG A 535 -8.86 24.40 -0.18
N PHE A 536 -8.27 23.43 0.50
CA PHE A 536 -8.99 22.28 1.01
C PHE A 536 -9.97 22.67 2.12
N GLU A 537 -9.56 23.54 3.04
CA GLU A 537 -10.42 24.06 4.12
C GLU A 537 -11.66 24.77 3.55
N ARG A 538 -11.48 25.65 2.55
CA ARG A 538 -12.61 26.32 1.89
C ARG A 538 -13.54 25.32 1.23
N ALA A 539 -13.00 24.38 0.46
CA ALA A 539 -13.81 23.35 -0.20
C ALA A 539 -14.56 22.48 0.82
N LEU A 540 -13.95 22.17 1.97
CA LEU A 540 -14.59 21.41 3.03
C LEU A 540 -15.77 22.17 3.65
N ALA A 541 -15.64 23.49 3.86
CA ALA A 541 -16.74 24.32 4.31
C ALA A 541 -17.93 24.28 3.34
N ASP A 542 -17.67 24.39 2.03
CA ASP A 542 -18.70 24.31 0.99
C ASP A 542 -19.39 22.93 0.96
N ILE A 543 -18.61 21.84 1.13
CA ILE A 543 -19.13 20.46 1.21
C ILE A 543 -20.05 20.31 2.42
N VAL A 544 -19.63 20.78 3.59
CA VAL A 544 -20.39 20.64 4.84
C VAL A 544 -21.69 21.45 4.78
N GLU A 545 -21.66 22.64 4.19
CA GLU A 545 -22.87 23.44 3.94
C GLU A 545 -23.86 22.68 3.04
N TYR A 546 -23.37 22.09 1.95
CA TYR A 546 -24.20 21.31 1.03
C TYR A 546 -24.79 20.06 1.69
N GLU A 547 -23.99 19.30 2.44
CA GLU A 547 -24.46 18.12 3.20
C GLU A 547 -25.52 18.48 4.24
N ALA A 548 -25.35 19.61 4.93
CA ALA A 548 -26.34 20.12 5.87
C ALA A 548 -27.65 20.50 5.16
N SER A 549 -27.57 21.18 4.01
CA SER A 549 -28.73 21.54 3.21
C SER A 549 -29.47 20.32 2.63
N ALA A 550 -28.74 19.23 2.38
CA ALA A 550 -29.28 17.95 1.96
C ALA A 550 -29.83 17.12 3.13
N GLY A 551 -29.63 17.52 4.40
CA GLY A 551 -29.99 16.66 5.54
C GLY A 551 -29.33 15.28 5.46
N ALA A 552 -28.12 15.23 4.90
CA ALA A 552 -27.32 14.02 4.84
C ALA A 552 -26.89 13.62 6.25
N VAL A 553 -26.83 12.32 6.50
CA VAL A 553 -26.22 11.78 7.72
C VAL A 553 -24.71 11.82 7.50
N VAL A 554 -23.97 12.41 8.44
CA VAL A 554 -22.51 12.67 8.33
C VAL A 554 -21.78 11.90 9.41
#